data_AF-A0A923RJV9-F1
#
_entry.id   AF-A0A923RJV9-F1
#
_cell.length_a   1.000
_cell.length_b   1.000
_cell.length_c   1.000
_cell.angle_alpha   90.00
_cell.angle_beta   90.00
_cell.angle_gamma   90.00
#
_symmetry.space_group_name_H-M   'P 1'
#
loop_
_entity.id
_entity.type
_entity.pdbx_description
1 polymer ?
#
loop_
_entity_poly.entity_id
_entity_poly.type
_entity_poly.pdbx_seq_one_letter_code
_entity_poly.pdbx_strand_id
1 'polypeptide(L)'
;MYLVLKAEYTVINEEEFIISHLFEELHRSIKVSSNIDKELLVQKLLYGFSMPKDKKALSQEEKLMIMLSKQLEELIFLTEDEFDYRREINIRGVLLAANKSGVEHSIIKDYYDTFHDQKIYTLDDNQELINYFKREGLSQIIPISRENIASLHRGSILLINEKNLPYVQSVKDNKYLVYSLDKLRLGPLLVPGTTICLKCYYNNYTLINNVENGYPIYYRNFILNFLVNTVYFCLNDLHKSLGTDVGLPIRKCYQLANPQLSVSVMNIYKTSDCSLCFQL
;
A
#
# COMPACT_ATOMS: atom_id res chain seq x y z
N MET A 1 23.10 -4.31 1.46
CA MET A 1 22.90 -2.89 1.12
C MET A 1 22.10 -2.82 -0.16
N TYR A 2 21.01 -2.09 -0.14
CA TYR A 2 20.08 -1.86 -1.23
C TYR A 2 20.27 -0.43 -1.74
N LEU A 3 20.21 -0.25 -3.06
CA LEU A 3 20.12 1.06 -3.70
C LEU A 3 18.80 1.16 -4.44
N VAL A 4 18.17 2.31 -4.33
CA VAL A 4 17.01 2.68 -5.13
C VAL A 4 16.98 4.20 -5.27
N LEU A 5 16.39 4.73 -6.35
CA LEU A 5 16.09 6.16 -6.44
C LEU A 5 15.16 6.54 -5.28
N LYS A 6 15.27 7.69 -4.63
CA LYS A 6 14.28 8.12 -3.63
C LYS A 6 12.88 8.22 -4.23
N ALA A 7 11.85 7.92 -3.45
CA ALA A 7 10.46 7.79 -3.89
C ALA A 7 9.88 9.09 -4.46
N GLU A 8 10.35 10.22 -3.95
CA GLU A 8 10.03 11.57 -4.43
C GLU A 8 10.64 11.90 -5.81
N TYR A 9 11.46 11.02 -6.39
CA TYR A 9 12.04 11.20 -7.73
C TYR A 9 11.54 10.13 -8.72
N THR A 10 11.48 10.51 -9.99
CA THR A 10 11.14 9.62 -11.10
C THR A 10 11.93 9.96 -12.37
N VAL A 11 11.85 9.11 -13.39
CA VAL A 11 12.44 9.36 -14.71
C VAL A 11 11.33 9.82 -15.65
N ILE A 12 11.44 11.05 -16.18
CA ILE A 12 10.39 11.67 -17.02
C ILE A 12 10.69 11.59 -18.53
N ASN A 13 11.96 11.40 -18.90
CA ASN A 13 12.38 11.18 -20.28
C ASN A 13 13.52 10.16 -20.25
N GLU A 14 13.27 8.97 -20.80
CA GLU A 14 14.25 7.89 -20.85
C GLU A 14 15.35 8.16 -21.89
N GLU A 15 15.02 8.87 -22.98
CA GLU A 15 15.97 9.19 -24.05
C GLU A 15 17.04 10.16 -23.58
N GLU A 16 16.64 11.23 -22.89
CA GLU A 16 17.54 12.25 -22.32
C GLU A 16 17.95 11.96 -20.87
N PHE A 17 17.39 10.89 -20.31
CA PHE A 17 17.56 10.44 -18.93
C PHE A 17 17.46 11.58 -17.92
N ILE A 18 16.26 12.15 -17.84
CA ILE A 18 15.96 13.24 -16.92
C ILE A 18 15.30 12.66 -15.67
N ILE A 19 15.98 12.79 -14.54
CA ILE A 19 15.43 12.52 -13.21
C ILE A 19 14.75 13.81 -12.73
N SER A 20 13.49 13.69 -12.33
CA SER A 20 12.67 14.79 -11.82
C SER A 20 12.22 14.51 -10.41
N HIS A 21 12.21 15.53 -9.57
CA HIS A 21 11.45 15.51 -8.32
C HIS A 21 9.94 15.58 -8.64
N LEU A 22 9.12 14.92 -7.81
CA LEU A 22 7.67 14.82 -8.00
C LEU A 22 6.92 16.03 -7.44
N PHE A 23 7.50 16.74 -6.46
CA PHE A 23 6.82 17.84 -5.75
C PHE A 23 7.45 19.21 -6.02
N GLU A 24 8.65 19.24 -6.59
CA GLU A 24 9.45 20.45 -6.78
C GLU A 24 9.89 20.52 -8.24
N GLU A 25 10.09 21.72 -8.76
CA GLU A 25 10.64 21.96 -10.10
C GLU A 25 12.16 21.69 -10.14
N LEU A 26 12.56 20.50 -9.73
CA LEU A 26 13.95 20.05 -9.68
C LEU A 26 14.17 18.95 -10.70
N HIS A 27 15.07 19.21 -11.64
CA HIS A 27 15.44 18.28 -12.71
C HIS A 27 16.96 18.06 -12.77
N ARG A 28 17.35 16.82 -13.07
CA ARG A 28 18.73 16.39 -13.24
C ARG A 28 18.81 15.59 -14.54
N SER A 29 19.48 16.15 -15.54
CA SER A 29 19.85 15.39 -16.74
C SER A 29 21.15 14.65 -16.49
N ILE A 30 21.16 13.35 -16.74
CA ILE A 30 22.37 12.52 -16.63
C ILE A 30 22.74 12.05 -18.02
N LYS A 31 23.97 12.33 -18.43
CA LYS A 31 24.48 11.83 -19.69
C LYS A 31 24.79 10.33 -19.56
N VAL A 32 23.93 9.51 -20.13
CA VAL A 32 24.09 8.05 -20.17
C VAL A 32 24.80 7.66 -21.48
N SER A 33 25.80 6.79 -21.37
CA SER A 33 26.54 6.27 -22.53
C SER A 33 25.66 5.35 -23.38
N SER A 34 25.90 5.30 -24.70
CA SER A 34 25.09 4.52 -25.65
C SER A 34 25.17 3.00 -25.46
N ASN A 35 26.13 2.52 -24.67
CA ASN A 35 26.31 1.09 -24.35
C ASN A 35 25.54 0.63 -23.10
N ILE A 36 24.87 1.55 -22.39
CA ILE A 36 24.05 1.24 -21.22
C ILE A 36 22.61 1.01 -21.67
N ASP A 37 22.00 -0.07 -21.21
CA ASP A 37 20.59 -0.33 -21.44
C ASP A 37 19.76 0.63 -20.57
N LYS A 38 19.12 1.60 -21.24
CA LYS A 38 18.34 2.65 -20.58
C LYS A 38 17.10 2.09 -19.90
N GLU A 39 16.43 1.12 -20.50
CA GLU A 39 15.23 0.50 -19.92
C GLU A 39 15.61 -0.25 -18.64
N LEU A 40 16.66 -1.06 -18.70
CA LEU A 40 17.18 -1.77 -17.53
C LEU A 40 17.66 -0.81 -16.44
N LEU A 41 18.31 0.29 -16.82
CA LEU A 41 18.75 1.32 -15.87
C LEU A 41 17.55 1.99 -15.19
N VAL A 42 16.49 2.34 -15.93
CA VAL A 42 15.25 2.91 -15.37
C VAL A 42 14.60 1.90 -14.43
N GLN A 43 14.47 0.63 -14.84
CA GLN A 43 13.95 -0.42 -13.97
C GLN A 43 14.78 -0.55 -12.68
N LYS A 44 16.11 -0.56 -12.76
CA LYS A 44 16.96 -0.64 -11.57
C LYS A 44 16.91 0.61 -10.71
N LEU A 45 16.78 1.81 -11.27
CA LEU A 45 16.56 3.02 -10.48
C LEU A 45 15.23 2.97 -9.73
N LEU A 46 14.15 2.59 -10.42
CA LEU A 46 12.79 2.63 -9.86
C LEU A 46 12.47 1.45 -8.95
N TYR A 47 13.05 0.27 -9.18
CA TYR A 47 12.81 -0.91 -8.33
C TYR A 47 13.98 -1.24 -7.41
N GLY A 48 15.14 -0.64 -7.66
CA GLY A 48 16.34 -0.86 -6.88
C GLY A 48 17.01 -2.21 -7.11
N PHE A 49 18.14 -2.41 -6.45
CA PHE A 49 18.83 -3.69 -6.41
C PHE A 49 19.61 -3.86 -5.10
N SER A 50 19.85 -5.12 -4.74
CA SER A 50 20.77 -5.47 -3.65
C SER A 50 22.20 -5.55 -4.19
N MET A 51 23.12 -4.80 -3.58
CA MET A 51 24.52 -4.84 -3.98
C MET A 51 25.10 -6.25 -3.78
N PRO A 52 25.58 -6.91 -4.85
CA PRO A 52 26.26 -8.19 -4.71
C PRO A 52 27.56 -8.03 -3.92
N LYS A 53 27.92 -9.07 -3.16
CA LYS A 53 29.21 -9.13 -2.45
C LYS A 53 30.40 -9.09 -3.43
N ASP A 54 30.26 -9.72 -4.59
CA ASP A 54 31.25 -9.66 -5.66
C ASP A 54 30.99 -8.46 -6.58
N LYS A 55 31.85 -7.45 -6.50
CA LYS A 55 31.77 -6.25 -7.35
C LYS A 55 31.95 -6.54 -8.84
N LYS A 56 32.55 -7.68 -9.22
CA LYS A 56 32.68 -8.09 -10.62
C LYS A 56 31.34 -8.54 -11.22
N ALA A 57 30.39 -8.96 -10.38
CA ALA A 57 29.05 -9.34 -10.79
C ALA A 57 28.15 -8.15 -11.14
N LEU A 58 28.59 -6.91 -10.86
CA LEU A 58 27.83 -5.71 -11.18
C LEU A 58 27.75 -5.48 -12.69
N SER A 59 26.53 -5.35 -13.18
CA SER A 59 26.18 -4.83 -14.51
C SER A 59 26.66 -3.38 -14.69
N GLN A 60 26.64 -2.87 -15.93
CA GLN A 60 27.05 -1.49 -16.21
C GLN A 60 26.06 -0.49 -15.60
N GLU A 61 24.77 -0.84 -15.62
CA GLU A 61 23.65 -0.07 -15.05
C GLU A 61 23.81 0.06 -13.53
N GLU A 62 24.14 -1.03 -12.84
CA GLU A 62 24.37 -0.99 -11.39
C GLU A 62 25.62 -0.19 -11.05
N LYS A 63 26.70 -0.31 -11.82
CA LYS A 63 27.91 0.51 -11.63
C LYS A 63 27.58 2.01 -11.79
N LEU A 64 26.76 2.35 -12.78
CA LEU A 64 26.29 3.72 -12.96
C LEU A 64 25.44 4.19 -11.78
N MET A 65 24.48 3.39 -11.30
CA MET A 65 23.69 3.73 -10.11
C MET A 65 24.56 3.96 -8.86
N ILE A 66 25.61 3.15 -8.68
CA ILE A 66 26.58 3.32 -7.58
C ILE A 66 27.40 4.60 -7.75
N MET A 67 27.68 5.01 -8.98
CA MET A 67 28.35 6.28 -9.25
C MET A 67 27.41 7.45 -8.94
N LEU A 68 26.16 7.38 -9.40
CA LEU A 68 25.13 8.37 -9.10
C LEU A 68 24.92 8.52 -7.60
N SER A 69 24.89 7.42 -6.84
CA SER A 69 24.72 7.47 -5.39
C SER A 69 25.86 8.16 -4.64
N LYS A 70 27.03 8.34 -5.27
CA LYS A 70 28.18 9.04 -4.70
C LYS A 70 28.27 10.50 -5.13
N GLN A 71 27.69 10.83 -6.28
CA GLN A 71 27.77 12.17 -6.89
C GLN A 71 26.52 13.00 -6.63
N LEU A 72 25.38 12.32 -6.49
CA LEU A 72 24.05 12.89 -6.33
C LEU A 72 23.35 12.16 -5.18
N GLU A 73 23.93 12.27 -3.98
CA GLU A 73 23.44 11.63 -2.75
C GLU A 73 21.99 12.03 -2.43
N GLU A 74 21.55 13.20 -2.90
CA GLU A 74 20.18 13.67 -2.73
C GLU A 74 19.16 12.80 -3.48
N LEU A 75 19.56 12.14 -4.57
CA LEU A 75 18.65 11.37 -5.43
C LEU A 75 18.51 9.91 -5.01
N ILE A 76 19.56 9.31 -4.44
CA ILE A 76 19.63 7.87 -4.23
C ILE A 76 19.41 7.54 -2.76
N PHE A 77 18.46 6.64 -2.51
CA PHE A 77 18.26 6.03 -1.21
C PHE A 77 19.18 4.80 -1.06
N LEU A 78 19.99 4.81 -0.02
CA LEU A 78 20.94 3.75 0.33
C LEU A 78 20.62 3.22 1.72
N THR A 79 20.34 1.93 1.84
CA THR A 79 20.05 1.32 3.15
C THR A 79 20.57 -0.12 3.26
N GLU A 80 20.89 -0.57 4.46
CA GLU A 80 21.11 -1.99 4.74
C GLU A 80 19.83 -2.70 5.17
N ASP A 81 18.80 -1.95 5.56
CA ASP A 81 17.53 -2.47 6.05
C ASP A 81 16.56 -2.74 4.88
N GLU A 82 16.17 -4.02 4.71
CA GLU A 82 15.15 -4.39 3.72
C GLU A 82 13.81 -3.70 4.00
N PHE A 83 13.49 -3.41 5.27
CA PHE A 83 12.29 -2.68 5.67
C PHE A 83 12.20 -1.31 5.00
N ASP A 84 13.25 -0.51 5.15
CA ASP A 84 13.32 0.83 4.59
C ASP A 84 13.29 0.80 3.06
N TYR A 85 14.00 -0.15 2.46
CA TYR A 85 13.99 -0.36 1.01
C TYR A 85 12.58 -0.68 0.48
N ARG A 86 11.85 -1.58 1.15
CA ARG A 86 10.47 -1.95 0.78
C ARG A 86 9.52 -0.77 0.94
N ARG A 87 9.66 0.00 2.03
CA ARG A 87 8.91 1.23 2.25
C ARG A 87 9.10 2.20 1.07
N GLU A 88 10.36 2.43 0.69
CA GLU A 88 10.69 3.37 -0.38
C GLU A 88 10.06 2.97 -1.72
N ILE A 89 10.05 1.67 -2.06
CA ILE A 89 9.42 1.15 -3.28
C ILE A 89 7.90 1.28 -3.24
N ASN A 90 7.29 0.90 -2.12
CA ASN A 90 5.84 0.93 -2.00
C ASN A 90 5.30 2.36 -2.00
N ILE A 91 5.98 3.29 -1.30
CA ILE A 91 5.66 4.72 -1.36
C ILE A 91 5.77 5.22 -2.80
N ARG A 92 6.87 4.94 -3.52
CA ARG A 92 7.01 5.36 -4.93
C ARG A 92 5.85 4.91 -5.80
N GLY A 93 5.42 3.65 -5.66
CA GLY A 93 4.27 3.14 -6.41
C GLY A 93 3.01 3.98 -6.20
N VAL A 94 2.75 4.39 -4.95
CA VAL A 94 1.62 5.24 -4.57
C VAL A 94 1.77 6.65 -5.13
N LEU A 95 2.94 7.28 -4.97
CA LEU A 95 3.19 8.65 -5.45
C LEU A 95 3.03 8.74 -6.97
N LEU A 96 3.59 7.78 -7.70
CA LEU A 96 3.49 7.73 -9.16
C LEU A 96 2.05 7.48 -9.63
N ALA A 97 1.30 6.61 -8.94
CA ALA A 97 -0.11 6.40 -9.23
C ALA A 97 -0.92 7.68 -8.97
N ALA A 98 -0.75 8.32 -7.82
CA ALA A 98 -1.44 9.56 -7.47
C ALA A 98 -1.13 10.70 -8.47
N ASN A 99 0.14 10.88 -8.84
CA ASN A 99 0.55 11.87 -9.83
C ASN A 99 -0.09 11.59 -11.20
N LYS A 100 -0.10 10.33 -11.66
CA LYS A 100 -0.78 9.93 -12.91
C LYS A 100 -2.30 10.09 -12.85
N SER A 101 -2.90 9.94 -11.68
CA SER A 101 -4.32 10.17 -11.44
C SER A 101 -4.70 11.66 -11.36
N GLY A 102 -3.75 12.59 -11.50
CA GLY A 102 -3.99 14.03 -11.46
C GLY A 102 -4.17 14.60 -10.06
N VAL A 103 -3.68 13.91 -9.01
CA VAL A 103 -3.69 14.44 -7.64
C VAL A 103 -2.74 15.64 -7.56
N GLU A 104 -3.17 16.71 -6.89
CA GLU A 104 -2.33 17.90 -6.68
C GLU A 104 -1.03 17.57 -5.94
N HIS A 105 0.09 18.15 -6.39
CA HIS A 105 1.42 17.89 -5.79
C HIS A 105 1.48 18.24 -4.30
N SER A 106 0.72 19.23 -3.84
CA SER A 106 0.58 19.59 -2.41
C SER A 106 0.04 18.43 -1.57
N ILE A 107 -0.98 17.71 -2.07
CA ILE A 107 -1.59 16.56 -1.40
C ILE A 107 -0.62 15.36 -1.41
N ILE A 108 0.06 15.13 -2.53
CA ILE A 108 1.04 14.03 -2.63
C ILE A 108 2.23 14.29 -1.69
N LYS A 109 2.69 15.55 -1.60
CA LYS A 109 3.75 15.97 -0.67
C LYS A 109 3.31 15.81 0.78
N ASP A 110 2.11 16.26 1.14
CA ASP A 110 1.55 16.09 2.49
C ASP A 110 1.46 14.61 2.88
N TYR A 111 1.00 13.75 1.95
CA TYR A 111 1.01 12.30 2.15
C TYR A 111 2.41 11.75 2.46
N TYR A 112 3.43 12.19 1.71
CA TYR A 112 4.82 11.78 1.90
C TYR A 112 5.36 12.24 3.26
N ASP A 113 5.18 13.53 3.57
CA ASP A 113 5.68 14.17 4.80
C ASP A 113 5.03 13.58 6.07
N THR A 114 3.76 13.18 5.99
CA THR A 114 2.96 12.69 7.14
C THR A 114 2.77 11.17 7.13
N PHE A 115 3.48 10.42 6.27
CA PHE A 115 3.25 8.97 6.05
C PHE A 115 3.20 8.13 7.34
N HIS A 116 3.97 8.52 8.36
CA HIS A 116 4.10 7.80 9.63
C HIS A 116 3.11 8.21 10.73
N ASP A 117 2.32 9.26 10.49
CA ASP A 117 1.49 9.88 11.52
C ASP A 117 0.25 9.04 11.81
N GLN A 118 -0.40 8.53 10.77
CA GLN A 118 -1.61 7.74 10.90
C GLN A 118 -1.32 6.31 11.37
N LYS A 119 -1.94 5.91 12.48
CA LYS A 119 -1.78 4.56 13.05
C LYS A 119 -2.62 3.53 12.30
N ILE A 120 -2.05 2.34 12.16
CA ILE A 120 -2.70 1.16 11.62
C ILE A 120 -2.90 0.19 12.79
N TYR A 121 -4.13 -0.26 13.02
CA TYR A 121 -4.45 -1.19 14.10
C TYR A 121 -4.92 -2.52 13.54
N THR A 122 -4.54 -3.61 14.19
CA THR A 122 -5.10 -4.94 13.96
C THR A 122 -5.63 -5.52 15.25
N LEU A 123 -6.71 -6.29 15.17
CA LEU A 123 -7.22 -7.03 16.30
C LEU A 123 -6.48 -8.35 16.46
N ASP A 124 -6.17 -8.67 17.71
CA ASP A 124 -5.44 -9.86 18.13
C ASP A 124 -3.97 -9.88 17.61
N ASP A 125 -3.12 -10.67 18.27
CA ASP A 125 -1.69 -10.78 17.94
C ASP A 125 -1.44 -11.70 16.72
N ASN A 126 -2.03 -11.37 15.56
CA ASN A 126 -1.75 -12.08 14.32
C ASN A 126 -0.34 -11.75 13.82
N GLN A 127 0.65 -12.52 14.30
CA GLN A 127 2.07 -12.31 13.98
C GLN A 127 2.36 -12.44 12.48
N GLU A 128 1.65 -13.29 11.75
CA GLU A 128 1.82 -13.41 10.28
C GLU A 128 1.49 -12.07 9.61
N LEU A 129 0.34 -11.48 9.93
CA LEU A 129 -0.09 -10.19 9.37
C LEU A 129 0.86 -9.05 9.78
N ILE A 130 1.19 -8.98 11.07
CA ILE A 130 2.05 -7.91 11.62
C ILE A 130 3.44 -7.98 10.99
N ASN A 131 4.03 -9.16 10.90
CA ASN A 131 5.34 -9.34 10.29
C ASN A 131 5.31 -9.06 8.78
N TYR A 132 4.22 -9.40 8.10
CA TYR A 132 4.04 -9.06 6.68
C TYR A 132 4.01 -7.55 6.48
N PHE A 133 3.16 -6.83 7.22
CA PHE A 133 3.06 -5.37 7.13
C PHE A 133 4.38 -4.68 7.46
N LYS A 134 5.06 -5.12 8.52
CA LYS A 134 6.41 -4.65 8.83
C LYS A 134 7.32 -4.92 7.64
N ARG A 135 7.45 -6.15 7.14
CA ARG A 135 8.32 -6.45 5.99
C ARG A 135 8.03 -5.56 4.77
N GLU A 136 6.78 -5.17 4.53
CA GLU A 136 6.40 -4.29 3.43
C GLU A 136 6.54 -2.77 3.73
N GLY A 137 7.22 -2.38 4.82
CA GLY A 137 7.53 -0.99 5.12
C GLY A 137 6.53 -0.25 6.03
N LEU A 138 5.51 -0.94 6.57
CA LEU A 138 4.48 -0.36 7.43
C LEU A 138 4.75 -0.71 8.90
N SER A 139 5.67 0.00 9.55
CA SER A 139 6.03 -0.21 10.98
C SER A 139 4.99 0.31 11.97
N GLN A 140 4.10 1.22 11.53
CA GLN A 140 3.07 1.84 12.36
C GLN A 140 1.85 0.93 12.61
N ILE A 141 1.93 -0.35 12.24
CA ILE A 141 0.95 -1.38 12.60
C ILE A 141 1.09 -1.80 14.07
N ILE A 142 -0.02 -1.72 14.82
CA ILE A 142 -0.07 -1.97 16.25
C ILE A 142 -1.18 -3.01 16.54
N PRO A 143 -0.88 -4.15 17.18
CA PRO A 143 -1.91 -5.04 17.68
C PRO A 143 -2.62 -4.40 18.88
N ILE A 144 -3.94 -4.56 18.95
CA ILE A 144 -4.76 -4.09 20.07
C ILE A 144 -5.71 -5.19 20.54
N SER A 145 -6.04 -5.15 21.83
CA SER A 145 -7.13 -5.93 22.37
C SER A 145 -8.49 -5.34 21.94
N ARG A 146 -9.52 -6.17 21.99
CA ARG A 146 -10.90 -5.78 21.61
C ARG A 146 -11.46 -4.66 22.49
N GLU A 147 -11.07 -4.64 23.76
CA GLU A 147 -11.51 -3.66 24.75
C GLU A 147 -11.01 -2.24 24.42
N ASN A 148 -9.87 -2.14 23.73
CA ASN A 148 -9.20 -0.87 23.43
C ASN A 148 -9.68 -0.22 22.12
N ILE A 149 -10.64 -0.82 21.41
CA ILE A 149 -11.13 -0.29 20.12
C ILE A 149 -11.79 1.07 20.30
N ALA A 150 -12.58 1.26 21.36
CA ALA A 150 -13.32 2.50 21.61
C ALA A 150 -12.39 3.69 21.94
N SER A 151 -11.17 3.43 22.40
CA SER A 151 -10.17 4.45 22.80
C SER A 151 -9.18 4.83 21.69
N LEU A 152 -9.38 4.34 20.46
CA LEU A 152 -8.43 4.59 19.37
C LEU A 152 -8.44 6.05 18.91
N HIS A 153 -7.27 6.50 18.43
CA HIS A 153 -7.13 7.81 17.80
C HIS A 153 -8.07 7.93 16.59
N ARG A 154 -8.69 9.11 16.45
CA ARG A 154 -9.54 9.42 15.28
C ARG A 154 -8.72 9.37 13.99
N GLY A 155 -9.38 8.99 12.91
CA GLY A 155 -8.75 8.89 11.61
C GLY A 155 -7.83 7.68 11.45
N SER A 156 -7.86 6.69 12.35
CA SER A 156 -7.01 5.50 12.24
C SER A 156 -7.53 4.49 11.20
N ILE A 157 -6.67 3.57 10.76
CA ILE A 157 -7.05 2.44 9.89
C ILE A 157 -7.09 1.18 10.76
N LEU A 158 -8.25 0.52 10.82
CA LEU A 158 -8.40 -0.77 11.51
C LEU A 158 -8.51 -1.91 10.50
N LEU A 159 -7.62 -2.90 10.62
CA LEU A 159 -7.66 -4.16 9.91
C LEU A 159 -8.53 -5.14 10.70
N ILE A 160 -9.65 -5.56 10.13
CA ILE A 160 -10.62 -6.42 10.80
C ILE A 160 -10.73 -7.76 10.09
N ASN A 161 -10.27 -8.82 10.74
CA ASN A 161 -10.58 -10.16 10.27
C ASN A 161 -12.09 -10.40 10.36
N GLU A 162 -12.70 -11.00 9.34
CA GLU A 162 -14.13 -11.32 9.32
C GLU A 162 -14.61 -12.07 10.57
N LYS A 163 -13.78 -12.97 11.12
CA LYS A 163 -14.10 -13.73 12.34
C LYS A 163 -14.35 -12.83 13.55
N ASN A 164 -13.81 -11.62 13.52
CA ASN A 164 -13.90 -10.64 14.60
C ASN A 164 -15.07 -9.67 14.42
N LEU A 165 -15.74 -9.62 13.25
CA LEU A 165 -16.86 -8.71 13.00
C LEU A 165 -17.98 -8.75 14.06
N PRO A 166 -18.41 -9.92 14.59
CA PRO A 166 -19.47 -9.97 15.60
C PRO A 166 -19.12 -9.24 16.91
N TYR A 167 -17.83 -9.03 17.17
CA TYR A 167 -17.31 -8.54 18.45
C TYR A 167 -16.84 -7.09 18.40
N VAL A 168 -16.94 -6.44 17.24
CA VAL A 168 -16.38 -5.10 17.01
C VAL A 168 -17.49 -4.11 16.74
N GLN A 169 -17.60 -3.09 17.58
CA GLN A 169 -18.46 -1.95 17.31
C GLN A 169 -17.73 -0.93 16.44
N SER A 170 -18.48 -0.26 15.56
CA SER A 170 -17.94 0.85 14.79
C SER A 170 -17.63 2.04 15.71
N VAL A 171 -16.44 2.59 15.55
CA VAL A 171 -15.97 3.84 16.14
C VAL A 171 -16.08 4.90 15.05
N LYS A 172 -16.64 6.05 15.41
CA LYS A 172 -16.81 7.17 14.49
C LYS A 172 -15.43 7.61 13.95
N ASP A 173 -15.38 8.05 12.70
CA ASP A 173 -14.21 8.65 12.05
C ASP A 173 -13.01 7.72 11.77
N ASN A 174 -13.11 6.41 12.04
CA ASN A 174 -12.07 5.45 11.68
C ASN A 174 -12.40 4.66 10.42
N LYS A 175 -11.37 4.32 9.62
CA LYS A 175 -11.51 3.43 8.47
C LYS A 175 -11.42 1.98 8.91
N TYR A 176 -12.20 1.12 8.26
CA TYR A 176 -12.14 -0.33 8.50
C TYR A 176 -11.83 -1.05 7.20
N LEU A 177 -10.74 -1.80 7.17
CA LEU A 177 -10.43 -2.71 6.07
C LEU A 177 -10.73 -4.14 6.53
N VAL A 178 -11.81 -4.71 6.02
CA VAL A 178 -12.21 -6.08 6.36
C VAL A 178 -11.42 -7.07 5.53
N TYR A 179 -11.03 -8.21 6.10
CA TYR A 179 -10.33 -9.27 5.38
C TYR A 179 -10.58 -10.65 5.98
N SER A 180 -10.27 -11.70 5.22
CA SER A 180 -10.20 -13.07 5.71
C SER A 180 -9.15 -13.84 4.93
N LEU A 181 -8.07 -14.24 5.62
CA LEU A 181 -7.07 -15.13 5.02
C LEU A 181 -7.67 -16.51 4.76
N ASP A 182 -8.48 -17.03 5.69
CA ASP A 182 -9.13 -18.35 5.60
C ASP A 182 -10.13 -18.45 4.44
N LYS A 183 -10.75 -17.34 4.04
CA LYS A 183 -11.67 -17.30 2.89
C LYS A 183 -11.06 -16.64 1.65
N LEU A 184 -9.77 -16.31 1.70
CA LEU A 184 -9.03 -15.57 0.66
C LEU A 184 -9.79 -14.33 0.15
N ARG A 185 -10.18 -13.47 1.10
CA ARG A 185 -11.05 -12.33 0.84
C ARG A 185 -10.46 -11.04 1.39
N LEU A 186 -10.61 -9.98 0.61
CA LEU A 186 -10.26 -8.62 0.96
C LEU A 186 -11.44 -7.69 0.72
N GLY A 187 -11.66 -6.80 1.66
CA GLY A 187 -12.66 -5.76 1.58
C GLY A 187 -13.96 -6.14 2.29
N PRO A 188 -14.88 -5.18 2.39
CA PRO A 188 -14.74 -3.81 1.89
C PRO A 188 -13.78 -2.95 2.73
N LEU A 189 -13.24 -1.91 2.10
CA LEU A 189 -12.76 -0.72 2.79
C LEU A 189 -13.98 0.14 3.13
N LEU A 190 -14.22 0.29 4.43
CA LEU A 190 -15.28 1.13 4.97
C LEU A 190 -14.69 2.48 5.39
N VAL A 191 -15.17 3.53 4.74
CA VAL A 191 -14.75 4.92 4.97
C VAL A 191 -15.94 5.69 5.55
N PRO A 192 -15.80 6.28 6.75
CA PRO A 192 -16.83 7.12 7.35
C PRO A 192 -17.35 8.20 6.40
N GLY A 193 -18.67 8.42 6.39
CA GLY A 193 -19.36 9.33 5.47
C GLY A 193 -19.57 8.76 4.05
N THR A 194 -18.62 7.99 3.52
CA THR A 194 -18.64 7.52 2.12
C THR A 194 -19.29 6.16 1.92
N THR A 195 -19.07 5.20 2.83
CA THR A 195 -19.55 3.81 2.71
C THR A 195 -20.51 3.45 3.86
N ILE A 196 -20.96 2.19 3.91
CA ILE A 196 -21.60 1.65 5.12
C ILE A 196 -20.62 1.58 6.29
N CYS A 197 -21.16 1.53 7.51
CA CYS A 197 -20.41 1.22 8.71
C CYS A 197 -20.22 -0.29 8.90
N LEU A 198 -19.30 -0.67 9.81
CA LEU A 198 -18.96 -2.08 10.08
C LEU A 198 -20.17 -2.90 10.53
N LYS A 199 -21.05 -2.33 11.37
CA LYS A 199 -22.28 -3.00 11.84
C LYS A 199 -23.23 -3.28 10.68
N CYS A 200 -23.39 -2.32 9.77
CA CYS A 200 -24.28 -2.47 8.62
C CYS A 200 -23.68 -3.41 7.58
N TYR A 201 -22.35 -3.53 7.48
CA TYR A 201 -21.71 -4.60 6.73
C TYR A 201 -22.01 -5.97 7.33
N TYR A 202 -21.73 -6.16 8.62
CA TYR A 202 -21.93 -7.44 9.32
C TYR A 202 -23.37 -7.96 9.24
N ASN A 203 -24.37 -7.08 9.39
CA ASN A 203 -25.77 -7.47 9.42
C ASN A 203 -26.37 -7.80 8.04
N ASN A 204 -25.90 -7.13 6.99
CA ASN A 204 -26.53 -7.23 5.66
C ASN A 204 -25.81 -8.16 4.69
N TYR A 205 -24.55 -8.51 4.99
CA TYR A 205 -23.74 -9.32 4.09
C TYR A 205 -23.41 -10.65 4.75
N THR A 206 -24.13 -11.69 4.33
CA THR A 206 -23.87 -13.07 4.74
C THR A 206 -22.61 -13.57 4.05
N LEU A 207 -21.57 -13.81 4.83
CA LEU A 207 -20.24 -14.16 4.36
C LEU A 207 -20.15 -15.67 4.05
N ILE A 208 -20.81 -16.11 2.97
CA ILE A 208 -20.81 -17.52 2.53
C ILE A 208 -19.36 -17.99 2.36
N ASN A 209 -19.05 -19.18 2.90
CA ASN A 209 -17.75 -19.81 2.76
C ASN A 209 -17.75 -20.70 1.51
N ASN A 210 -17.09 -20.24 0.45
CA ASN A 210 -17.01 -20.98 -0.82
C ASN A 210 -15.67 -21.73 -0.98
N VAL A 211 -14.81 -21.71 0.04
CA VAL A 211 -13.53 -22.44 0.01
C VAL A 211 -13.77 -23.86 0.51
N GLU A 212 -14.29 -24.72 -0.36
CA GLU A 212 -14.70 -26.09 -0.01
C GLU A 212 -13.50 -27.04 0.16
N ASN A 213 -12.35 -26.72 -0.41
CA ASN A 213 -11.13 -27.51 -0.33
C ASN A 213 -9.97 -26.57 -0.02
N GLY A 214 -9.19 -26.84 1.03
CA GLY A 214 -8.06 -26.01 1.44
C GLY A 214 -7.18 -25.56 0.27
N TYR A 215 -6.56 -24.39 0.40
CA TYR A 215 -5.77 -23.76 -0.67
C TYR A 215 -4.27 -23.76 -0.34
N PRO A 216 -3.39 -23.63 -1.35
CA PRO A 216 -1.96 -23.47 -1.12
C PRO A 216 -1.65 -22.19 -0.34
N ILE A 217 -0.77 -22.27 0.66
CA ILE A 217 -0.50 -21.17 1.60
C ILE A 217 -0.11 -19.85 0.91
N TYR A 218 0.55 -19.92 -0.26
CA TYR A 218 0.97 -18.74 -1.02
C TYR A 218 -0.21 -17.94 -1.60
N TYR A 219 -1.44 -18.47 -1.65
CA TYR A 219 -2.63 -17.69 -2.01
C TYR A 219 -2.94 -16.62 -0.95
N ARG A 220 -2.52 -16.82 0.31
CA ARG A 220 -2.63 -15.80 1.36
C ARG A 220 -1.79 -14.57 1.04
N ASN A 221 -0.64 -14.74 0.37
CA ASN A 221 0.21 -13.62 -0.03
C ASN A 221 -0.51 -12.68 -1.00
N PHE A 222 -1.43 -13.18 -1.82
CA PHE A 222 -2.26 -12.32 -2.67
C PHE A 222 -3.11 -11.36 -1.82
N ILE A 223 -3.77 -11.89 -0.79
CA ILE A 223 -4.60 -11.08 0.12
C ILE A 223 -3.75 -10.14 0.95
N LEU A 224 -2.59 -10.59 1.44
CA LEU A 224 -1.66 -9.77 2.21
C LEU A 224 -1.07 -8.63 1.39
N ASN A 225 -0.66 -8.88 0.14
CA ASN A 225 -0.21 -7.83 -0.78
C ASN A 225 -1.32 -6.81 -1.06
N PHE A 226 -2.55 -7.29 -1.30
CA PHE A 226 -3.66 -6.41 -1.60
C PHE A 226 -4.10 -5.61 -0.35
N LEU A 227 -4.02 -6.20 0.85
CA LEU A 227 -4.16 -5.50 2.13
C LEU A 227 -3.15 -4.35 2.26
N VAL A 228 -1.87 -4.65 2.09
CA VAL A 228 -0.78 -3.67 2.20
C VAL A 228 -0.97 -2.54 1.21
N ASN A 229 -1.20 -2.86 -0.07
CA ASN A 229 -1.44 -1.87 -1.12
C ASN A 229 -2.64 -0.97 -0.78
N THR A 230 -3.75 -1.56 -0.35
CA THR A 230 -4.93 -0.79 0.06
C THR A 230 -4.60 0.18 1.19
N VAL A 231 -3.84 -0.28 2.20
CA VAL A 231 -3.46 0.56 3.33
C VAL A 231 -2.55 1.71 2.91
N TYR A 232 -1.57 1.46 2.05
CA TYR A 232 -0.71 2.50 1.47
C TYR A 232 -1.52 3.65 0.86
N PHE A 233 -2.53 3.35 0.02
CA PHE A 233 -3.42 4.38 -0.54
C PHE A 233 -4.41 5.01 0.47
N CYS A 234 -4.70 4.33 1.57
CA CYS A 234 -5.60 4.84 2.61
C CYS A 234 -4.92 5.79 3.60
N LEU A 235 -3.59 5.72 3.68
CA LEU A 235 -2.79 6.58 4.54
C LEU A 235 -3.00 8.04 4.15
N ASN A 236 -3.15 8.90 5.14
CA ASN A 236 -3.39 10.35 5.05
C ASN A 236 -4.51 10.71 4.06
N ASP A 237 -5.53 9.83 3.98
CA ASP A 237 -6.71 10.03 3.14
C ASP A 237 -6.44 10.18 1.63
N LEU A 238 -5.26 9.81 1.13
CA LEU A 238 -4.88 9.99 -0.28
C LEU A 238 -5.91 9.42 -1.27
N HIS A 239 -6.48 8.25 -0.96
CA HIS A 239 -7.55 7.63 -1.76
C HIS A 239 -8.75 8.54 -2.09
N LYS A 240 -9.02 9.59 -1.29
CA LYS A 240 -10.12 10.53 -1.53
C LYS A 240 -9.84 11.49 -2.70
N SER A 241 -8.57 11.71 -3.02
CA SER A 241 -8.13 12.67 -4.03
C SER A 241 -7.84 12.02 -5.39
N LEU A 242 -7.83 10.69 -5.47
CA LEU A 242 -7.53 9.96 -6.69
C LEU A 242 -8.59 10.24 -7.78
N GLY A 243 -8.16 10.72 -8.95
CA GLY A 243 -9.00 10.89 -10.13
C GLY A 243 -9.31 9.60 -10.89
N THR A 244 -8.67 8.48 -10.55
CA THR A 244 -8.85 7.18 -11.21
C THR A 244 -8.98 6.04 -10.20
N ASP A 245 -9.68 4.96 -10.57
CA ASP A 245 -9.75 3.75 -9.74
C ASP A 245 -8.39 3.02 -9.75
N VAL A 246 -7.72 2.97 -8.59
CA VAL A 246 -6.47 2.22 -8.38
C VAL A 246 -6.72 0.81 -7.83
N GLY A 247 -7.96 0.33 -7.90
CA GLY A 247 -8.36 -1.02 -7.49
C GLY A 247 -8.67 -1.16 -6.00
N LEU A 248 -8.98 -0.06 -5.29
CA LEU A 248 -9.27 -0.12 -3.86
C LEU A 248 -10.63 -0.79 -3.59
N PRO A 249 -10.76 -1.59 -2.51
CA PRO A 249 -12.02 -2.25 -2.13
C PRO A 249 -13.08 -1.30 -1.53
N ILE A 250 -13.17 -0.05 -2.01
CA ILE A 250 -14.23 0.87 -1.62
C ILE A 250 -15.54 0.36 -2.20
N ARG A 251 -16.50 0.00 -1.33
CA ARG A 251 -17.79 -0.60 -1.74
C ARG A 251 -17.66 -1.91 -2.52
N LYS A 252 -16.50 -2.59 -2.45
CA LYS A 252 -16.23 -3.85 -3.15
C LYS A 252 -15.59 -4.83 -2.17
N CYS A 253 -15.95 -6.10 -2.30
CA CYS A 253 -15.30 -7.19 -1.62
C CYS A 253 -14.75 -8.15 -2.68
N TYR A 254 -13.45 -8.37 -2.67
CA TYR A 254 -12.75 -9.27 -3.57
C TYR A 254 -12.54 -10.62 -2.88
N GLN A 255 -12.84 -11.70 -3.57
CA GLN A 255 -12.55 -13.05 -3.08
C GLN A 255 -11.89 -13.85 -4.19
N LEU A 256 -10.72 -14.42 -3.88
CA LEU A 256 -10.03 -15.32 -4.79
C LEU A 256 -10.78 -16.67 -4.81
N ALA A 257 -11.29 -17.04 -5.97
CA ALA A 257 -11.96 -18.32 -6.19
C ALA A 257 -10.92 -19.43 -6.37
N ASN A 258 -11.05 -20.50 -5.59
CA ASN A 258 -10.27 -21.73 -5.71
C ASN A 258 -11.13 -22.78 -6.43
N PRO A 259 -10.61 -23.58 -7.39
CA PRO A 259 -9.24 -23.63 -7.92
C PRO A 259 -8.96 -22.76 -9.15
N GLN A 260 -9.96 -22.03 -9.64
CA GLN A 260 -9.91 -21.36 -10.94
C GLN A 260 -8.99 -20.14 -10.99
N LEU A 261 -8.41 -19.72 -9.85
CA LEU A 261 -7.56 -18.52 -9.74
C LEU A 261 -8.24 -17.25 -10.28
N SER A 262 -9.57 -17.20 -10.23
CA SER A 262 -10.36 -16.04 -10.63
C SER A 262 -10.67 -15.17 -9.43
N VAL A 263 -10.81 -13.86 -9.63
CA VAL A 263 -11.24 -12.93 -8.58
C VAL A 263 -12.72 -12.67 -8.74
N SER A 264 -13.51 -13.12 -7.77
CA SER A 264 -14.92 -12.76 -7.64
C SER A 264 -15.05 -11.42 -6.92
N VAL A 265 -16.00 -10.59 -7.36
CA VAL A 265 -16.25 -9.26 -6.79
C VAL A 265 -17.70 -9.18 -6.34
N MET A 266 -17.89 -8.82 -5.07
CA MET A 266 -19.20 -8.51 -4.50
C MET A 266 -19.30 -7.01 -4.25
N ASN A 267 -20.35 -6.37 -4.78
CA ASN A 267 -20.62 -4.97 -4.51
C ASN A 267 -21.32 -4.77 -3.16
N ILE A 268 -20.85 -3.77 -2.43
CA ILE A 268 -21.32 -3.41 -1.09
C ILE A 268 -22.00 -2.03 -1.17
N TYR A 269 -23.29 -1.99 -0.90
CA TYR A 269 -24.12 -0.81 -1.08
C TYR A 269 -24.45 -0.15 0.25
N LYS A 270 -24.64 1.17 0.22
CA LYS A 270 -25.11 1.93 1.37
C LYS A 270 -26.58 1.60 1.63
N THR A 271 -26.90 1.08 2.82
CA THR A 271 -28.28 0.87 3.25
C THR A 271 -28.86 2.20 3.79
N SER A 272 -30.16 2.45 3.58
CA SER A 272 -30.86 3.68 3.98
C SER A 272 -31.21 3.76 5.47
N ASP A 273 -31.15 2.64 6.19
CA ASP A 273 -31.83 2.51 7.49
C ASP A 273 -30.84 2.48 8.68
N CYS A 274 -29.57 2.78 8.43
CA CYS A 274 -28.50 2.64 9.40
C CYS A 274 -28.27 3.98 10.14
N SER A 275 -28.81 4.17 11.34
CA SER A 275 -28.66 5.42 12.12
C SER A 275 -27.21 5.90 12.25
N LEU A 276 -26.24 4.98 12.39
CA LEU A 276 -24.81 5.29 12.43
C LEU A 276 -24.22 5.80 11.11
N CYS A 277 -24.81 5.44 9.96
CA CYS A 277 -24.36 5.89 8.64
C CYS A 277 -24.97 7.24 8.20
N PHE A 278 -25.99 7.72 8.91
CA PHE A 278 -26.75 8.94 8.59
C PHE A 278 -26.73 9.99 9.70
N GLN A 279 -26.19 9.69 10.88
CA GLN A 279 -25.86 10.70 11.88
C GLN A 279 -24.57 11.42 11.46
N LEU A 280 -24.73 12.61 10.88
CA LEU A 280 -23.65 13.57 10.61
C LEU A 280 -22.96 13.98 11.92
#